data_AF-A0A4Y9ZZP6-F1
#
_entry.id   AF-A0A4Y9ZZP6-F1
#
_cell.length_a   1.000
_cell.length_b   1.000
_cell.length_c   1.000
_cell.angle_alpha   90.00
_cell.angle_beta   90.00
_cell.angle_gamma   90.00
#
_symmetry.space_group_name_H-M   'P 1'
#
loop_
_entity.id
_entity.type
_entity.pdbx_description
1 polymer ?
#
loop_
_entity_poly.entity_id
_entity_poly.type
_entity_poly.pdbx_seq_one_letter_code
_entity_poly.pdbx_strand_id
1 'polypeptide(L)'
;MNDTDASDADLEGILRAQGPNYEDTSLALIYKHVSHKSRTHVSTNEPLPVSLLVYAIHAILEPRLMFQQIPRLLDLLAQVELIRRKTMQQATSALVWQKWYLQRPIAEQDDVVLLTESEASKLRGMTRKTEDQSSQTIYRGIIDAYVRLHIKYLWATPTEAHLLPLYLRTYFPALFPVDAETSPPLFYKILSKEDREEHDKTVRHCIEFMSTAKDWEEAQLASKAEIDVDDYEDAAFQALTDDYIKHRSPEYMMKPVSLYLKKVKSRVESLVSIFS
;
A
#
# COMPACT_ATOMS: atom_id res chain seq x y z
N MET A 1 -27.70 17.93 32.00
CA MET A 1 -28.34 17.23 30.88
C MET A 1 -27.21 16.95 29.89
N ASN A 2 -26.63 15.75 30.03
CA ASN A 2 -25.60 15.22 29.17
C ASN A 2 -26.30 14.21 28.25
N ASP A 3 -26.15 14.40 26.95
CA ASP A 3 -26.25 13.43 25.86
C ASP A 3 -25.56 14.19 24.69
N THR A 4 -24.57 13.70 23.94
CA THR A 4 -24.46 12.38 23.32
C THR A 4 -22.99 12.24 22.89
N ASP A 5 -22.26 11.27 23.44
CA ASP A 5 -20.83 11.03 23.17
C ASP A 5 -20.63 9.59 22.64
N ALA A 6 -21.56 9.16 21.79
CA ALA A 6 -21.63 7.81 21.24
C ALA A 6 -21.70 7.90 19.70
N SER A 7 -20.55 8.08 19.05
CA SER A 7 -20.44 8.03 17.58
C SER A 7 -19.09 7.50 17.10
N ASP A 8 -17.99 7.78 17.80
CA ASP A 8 -16.65 7.40 17.30
C ASP A 8 -16.19 6.00 17.76
N ALA A 9 -16.66 5.53 18.92
CA ALA A 9 -16.32 4.20 19.43
C ALA A 9 -16.95 3.06 18.60
N ASP A 10 -18.08 3.31 17.94
CA ASP A 10 -18.81 2.30 17.17
C ASP A 10 -18.21 2.08 15.76
N LEU A 11 -17.62 3.12 15.17
CA LEU A 11 -16.96 3.04 13.86
C LEU A 11 -15.65 2.23 13.91
N GLU A 12 -14.90 2.34 15.01
CA GLU A 12 -13.76 1.44 15.27
C GLU A 12 -14.21 -0.02 15.45
N GLY A 13 -15.40 -0.25 16.01
CA GLY A 13 -16.02 -1.58 16.13
C GLY A 13 -16.39 -2.19 14.78
N ILE A 14 -16.88 -1.37 13.85
CA ILE A 14 -17.23 -1.78 12.49
C ILE A 14 -15.98 -2.15 11.68
N LEU A 15 -14.88 -1.40 11.83
CA LEU A 15 -13.56 -1.76 11.26
C LEU A 15 -12.96 -3.06 11.85
N ARG A 16 -13.41 -3.48 13.04
CA ARG A 16 -13.00 -4.75 13.68
C ARG A 16 -13.83 -5.95 13.20
N ALA A 17 -15.06 -5.73 12.74
CA ALA A 17 -16.02 -6.80 12.42
C ALA A 17 -16.00 -7.25 10.94
N GLN A 18 -15.48 -6.44 10.01
CA GLN A 18 -15.42 -6.79 8.58
C GLN A 18 -14.21 -7.68 8.22
N GLY A 19 -14.12 -8.84 8.87
CA GLY A 19 -13.22 -9.92 8.43
C GLY A 19 -13.77 -10.60 7.17
N PRO A 20 -12.93 -11.08 6.23
CA PRO A 20 -13.43 -11.77 5.04
C PRO A 20 -14.08 -13.10 5.45
N ASN A 21 -15.23 -13.41 4.85
CA ASN A 21 -15.85 -14.73 4.98
C ASN A 21 -15.10 -15.72 4.07
N TYR A 22 -13.98 -16.25 4.57
CA TYR A 22 -13.22 -17.29 3.88
C TYR A 22 -13.86 -18.65 4.15
N GLU A 23 -14.33 -19.34 3.10
CA GLU A 23 -14.80 -20.73 3.18
C GLU A 23 -13.67 -21.72 3.55
N ASP A 24 -12.41 -21.29 3.45
CA ASP A 24 -11.22 -22.07 3.82
C ASP A 24 -10.65 -21.61 5.17
N THR A 25 -10.88 -22.44 6.19
CA THR A 25 -10.53 -22.19 7.60
C THR A 25 -9.02 -22.01 7.80
N SER A 26 -8.21 -22.56 6.90
CA SER A 26 -6.74 -22.50 6.89
C SER A 26 -6.24 -21.10 6.53
N LEU A 27 -6.79 -20.52 5.46
CA LEU A 27 -6.43 -19.19 4.98
C LEU A 27 -6.89 -18.11 5.97
N ALA A 28 -8.08 -18.30 6.55
CA ALA A 28 -8.60 -17.43 7.61
C ALA A 28 -7.70 -17.37 8.84
N LEU A 29 -7.13 -18.51 9.25
CA LEU A 29 -6.22 -18.59 10.40
C LEU A 29 -4.86 -17.95 10.12
N ILE A 30 -4.28 -18.16 8.93
CA ILE A 30 -3.03 -17.50 8.53
C ILE A 30 -3.26 -15.99 8.41
N TYR A 31 -4.36 -15.58 7.78
CA TYR A 31 -4.73 -14.17 7.66
C TYR A 31 -4.97 -13.53 9.03
N LYS A 32 -5.67 -14.22 9.94
CA LYS A 32 -5.88 -13.77 11.33
C LYS A 32 -4.56 -13.69 12.10
N HIS A 33 -3.65 -14.64 11.91
CA HIS A 33 -2.32 -14.62 12.53
C HIS A 33 -1.45 -13.48 12.00
N VAL A 34 -1.46 -13.25 10.69
CA VAL A 34 -0.70 -12.15 10.07
C VAL A 34 -1.30 -10.80 10.44
N SER A 35 -2.62 -10.64 10.40
CA SER A 35 -3.32 -9.41 10.79
C SER A 35 -3.15 -9.10 12.29
N HIS A 36 -3.20 -10.12 13.15
CA HIS A 36 -2.93 -9.96 14.58
C HIS A 36 -1.45 -9.60 14.83
N LYS A 37 -0.50 -10.37 14.29
CA LYS A 37 0.93 -10.09 14.47
C LYS A 37 1.32 -8.73 13.93
N SER A 38 0.83 -8.33 12.77
CA SER A 38 1.15 -7.03 12.19
C SER A 38 0.46 -5.84 12.87
N ARG A 39 -0.62 -6.06 13.64
CA ARG A 39 -1.22 -5.06 14.54
C ARG A 39 -0.45 -4.94 15.86
N THR A 40 0.11 -6.04 16.38
CA THR A 40 0.85 -6.05 17.65
C THR A 40 2.36 -5.78 17.51
N HIS A 41 2.95 -5.99 16.33
CA HIS A 41 4.40 -5.87 16.07
C HIS A 41 4.87 -4.47 15.63
N VAL A 42 4.18 -3.38 16.03
CA VAL A 42 4.79 -2.03 15.93
C VAL A 42 5.91 -1.85 16.97
N SER A 43 6.06 -2.77 17.94
CA SER A 43 6.95 -2.62 19.11
C SER A 43 8.11 -3.64 19.23
N THR A 44 8.34 -4.55 18.29
CA THR A 44 9.50 -5.46 18.36
C THR A 44 10.39 -5.28 17.14
N ASN A 45 11.70 -5.13 17.37
CA ASN A 45 12.75 -4.78 16.41
C ASN A 45 12.96 -5.70 15.19
N GLU A 46 12.10 -6.69 14.96
CA GLU A 46 12.25 -7.65 13.86
C GLU A 46 11.11 -7.51 12.84
N PRO A 47 11.39 -7.04 11.61
CA PRO A 47 10.37 -6.89 10.57
C PRO A 47 9.84 -8.27 10.14
N LEU A 48 8.56 -8.32 9.78
CA LEU A 48 7.93 -9.54 9.25
C LEU A 48 8.73 -10.07 8.05
N PRO A 49 8.90 -11.40 7.91
CA PRO A 49 9.54 -11.99 6.74
C PRO A 49 8.86 -11.55 5.45
N VAL A 50 9.65 -11.22 4.42
CA VAL A 50 9.13 -10.75 3.12
C VAL A 50 8.16 -11.75 2.50
N SER A 51 8.42 -13.05 2.64
CA SER A 51 7.53 -14.11 2.17
C SER A 51 6.12 -14.02 2.77
N LEU A 52 6.02 -13.65 4.05
CA LEU A 52 4.75 -13.51 4.76
C LEU A 52 3.99 -12.25 4.32
N LEU A 53 4.72 -11.15 4.07
CA LEU A 53 4.13 -9.93 3.49
C LEU A 53 3.61 -10.18 2.08
N VAL A 54 4.39 -10.86 1.24
CA VAL A 54 3.99 -11.25 -0.12
C VAL A 54 2.72 -12.10 -0.07
N TYR A 55 2.68 -13.12 0.78
CA TYR A 55 1.48 -13.94 0.96
C TYR A 55 0.26 -13.10 1.39
N ALA A 56 0.41 -12.22 2.37
CA ALA A 56 -0.70 -11.39 2.85
C ALA A 56 -1.22 -10.42 1.77
N ILE A 57 -0.32 -9.89 0.94
CA ILE A 57 -0.68 -9.04 -0.19
C ILE A 57 -1.44 -9.86 -1.24
N HIS A 58 -0.95 -11.04 -1.63
CA HIS A 58 -1.67 -11.91 -2.54
C HIS A 58 -3.06 -12.30 -2.01
N ALA A 59 -3.19 -12.57 -0.71
CA ALA A 59 -4.48 -12.87 -0.09
C ALA A 59 -5.50 -11.73 -0.18
N ILE A 60 -5.05 -10.47 -0.34
CA ILE A 60 -5.92 -9.30 -0.57
C ILE A 60 -6.24 -9.12 -2.06
N LEU A 61 -5.30 -9.46 -2.94
CA LEU A 61 -5.40 -9.25 -4.38
C LEU A 61 -6.09 -10.39 -5.13
N GLU A 62 -5.96 -11.62 -4.65
CA GLU A 62 -6.33 -12.86 -5.35
C GLU A 62 -7.37 -13.67 -4.57
N PRO A 63 -8.30 -14.37 -5.25
CA PRO A 63 -8.54 -14.35 -6.70
C PRO A 63 -9.27 -13.09 -7.18
N ARG A 64 -9.84 -12.32 -6.26
CA ARG A 64 -10.49 -11.03 -6.53
C ARG A 64 -10.02 -10.02 -5.50
N LEU A 65 -9.81 -8.78 -5.94
CA LEU A 65 -9.41 -7.68 -5.06
C LEU A 65 -10.46 -7.43 -3.98
N MET A 66 -10.06 -7.48 -2.72
CA MET A 66 -10.89 -7.05 -1.59
C MET A 66 -10.74 -5.53 -1.37
N PHE A 67 -11.67 -4.74 -1.91
CA PHE A 67 -11.61 -3.27 -1.85
C PHE A 67 -11.51 -2.73 -0.41
N GLN A 68 -12.25 -3.31 0.53
CA GLN A 68 -12.20 -2.92 1.95
C GLN A 68 -10.83 -3.11 2.60
N GLN A 69 -9.97 -3.95 2.01
CA GLN A 69 -8.63 -4.22 2.50
C GLN A 69 -7.56 -3.37 1.77
N ILE A 70 -7.95 -2.44 0.88
CA ILE A 70 -7.00 -1.55 0.21
C ILE A 70 -6.15 -0.72 1.18
N PRO A 71 -6.69 -0.06 2.22
CA PRO A 71 -5.85 0.67 3.19
C PRO A 71 -4.78 -0.25 3.81
N ARG A 72 -5.18 -1.48 4.14
CA ARG A 72 -4.29 -2.49 4.70
C ARG A 72 -3.22 -2.96 3.70
N LEU A 73 -3.60 -3.13 2.43
CA LEU A 73 -2.69 -3.42 1.33
C LEU A 73 -1.62 -2.33 1.19
N LEU A 74 -1.99 -1.05 1.27
CA LEU A 74 -1.04 0.05 1.20
C LEU A 74 -0.01 -0.02 2.35
N ASP A 75 -0.45 -0.31 3.57
CA ASP A 75 0.47 -0.47 4.71
C ASP A 75 1.37 -1.72 4.59
N LEU A 76 0.88 -2.82 4.03
CA LEU A 76 1.71 -3.99 3.74
C LEU A 76 2.76 -3.67 2.66
N LEU A 77 2.38 -2.95 1.61
CA LEU A 77 3.31 -2.47 0.58
C LEU A 77 4.35 -1.51 1.18
N ALA A 78 3.96 -0.66 2.12
CA ALA A 78 4.86 0.23 2.84
C ALA A 78 5.91 -0.54 3.65
N GLN A 79 5.51 -1.64 4.31
CA GLN A 79 6.46 -2.52 5.00
C GLN A 79 7.45 -3.16 4.02
N VAL A 80 6.99 -3.61 2.85
CA VAL A 80 7.87 -4.13 1.80
C VAL A 80 8.87 -3.06 1.33
N GLU A 81 8.41 -1.82 1.16
CA GLU A 81 9.28 -0.69 0.79
C GLU A 81 10.32 -0.37 1.87
N LEU A 82 9.95 -0.43 3.16
CA LEU A 82 10.91 -0.31 4.26
C LEU A 82 11.99 -1.39 4.22
N ILE A 83 11.59 -2.65 3.96
CA ILE A 83 12.55 -3.76 3.81
C ILE A 83 13.46 -3.53 2.60
N ARG A 84 12.92 -3.07 1.46
CA ARG A 84 13.71 -2.73 0.28
C ARG A 84 14.77 -1.67 0.61
N ARG A 85 14.38 -0.57 1.27
CA ARG A 85 15.29 0.51 1.67
C ARG A 85 16.38 -0.01 2.62
N LYS A 86 16.01 -0.80 3.63
CA LYS A 86 16.96 -1.43 4.57
C LYS A 86 17.95 -2.35 3.85
N THR A 87 17.46 -3.18 2.94
CA THR A 87 18.29 -4.09 2.11
C THR A 87 19.32 -3.30 1.30
N MET A 88 18.89 -2.19 0.69
CA MET A 88 19.78 -1.33 -0.09
C MET A 88 20.80 -0.59 0.76
N GLN A 89 20.40 -0.14 1.95
CA GLN A 89 21.32 0.45 2.91
C GLN A 89 22.39 -0.57 3.34
N GLN A 90 22.00 -1.79 3.69
CA GLN A 90 22.92 -2.87 4.06
C GLN A 90 23.89 -3.22 2.92
N ALA A 91 23.38 -3.36 1.68
CA ALA A 91 24.21 -3.60 0.51
C ALA A 91 25.23 -2.46 0.27
N THR A 92 24.79 -1.21 0.44
CA THR A 92 25.66 -0.03 0.29
C THR A 92 26.74 -0.01 1.37
N SER A 93 26.36 -0.25 2.63
CA SER A 93 27.30 -0.34 3.75
C SER A 93 28.33 -1.44 3.53
N ALA A 94 27.91 -2.62 3.07
CA ALA A 94 28.82 -3.72 2.76
C ALA A 94 29.86 -3.35 1.69
N LEU A 95 29.43 -2.66 0.62
CA LEU A 95 30.34 -2.17 -0.42
C LEU A 95 31.33 -1.11 0.08
N VAL A 96 30.90 -0.26 1.01
CA VAL A 96 31.78 0.74 1.66
C VAL A 96 32.84 0.04 2.51
N TRP A 97 32.44 -0.93 3.33
CA TRP A 97 33.36 -1.71 4.15
C TRP A 97 34.32 -2.54 3.30
N GLN A 98 33.83 -3.19 2.24
CA GLN A 98 34.67 -3.89 1.26
C GLN A 98 35.79 -2.98 0.73
N LYS A 99 35.43 -1.77 0.28
CA LYS A 99 36.41 -0.80 -0.23
C LYS A 99 37.42 -0.38 0.83
N TRP A 100 36.96 -0.19 2.06
CA TRP A 100 37.82 0.23 3.17
C TRP A 100 38.85 -0.85 3.55
N TYR A 101 38.42 -2.10 3.69
CA TYR A 101 39.33 -3.20 4.03
C TYR A 101 40.32 -3.54 2.90
N LEU A 102 39.91 -3.40 1.63
CA LEU A 102 40.81 -3.58 0.48
C LEU A 102 41.98 -2.58 0.45
N GLN A 103 41.88 -1.45 1.14
CA GLN A 103 42.95 -0.44 1.23
C GLN A 103 43.92 -0.68 2.39
N ARG A 104 43.63 -1.63 3.28
CA ARG A 104 44.46 -1.92 4.46
C ARG A 104 45.54 -2.98 4.18
N PRO A 105 46.69 -2.92 4.87
CA PRO A 105 47.68 -3.98 4.82
C PRO A 105 47.09 -5.33 5.23
N ILE A 106 47.56 -6.42 4.61
CA ILE A 106 47.08 -7.79 4.87
C ILE A 106 47.19 -8.17 6.35
N ALA A 107 48.23 -7.67 7.05
CA ALA A 107 48.43 -7.90 8.48
C ALA A 107 47.35 -7.27 9.39
N GLU A 108 46.49 -6.38 8.87
CA GLU A 108 45.36 -5.79 9.60
C GLU A 108 44.01 -6.43 9.23
N GLN A 109 44.01 -7.53 8.45
CA GLN A 109 42.82 -8.19 7.91
C GLN A 109 42.53 -9.57 8.54
N ASP A 110 43.24 -9.97 9.60
CA ASP A 110 43.31 -11.36 10.08
C ASP A 110 41.95 -12.03 10.41
N ASP A 111 40.86 -11.26 10.59
CA ASP A 111 39.50 -11.78 10.87
C ASP A 111 38.41 -11.31 9.88
N VAL A 112 38.79 -10.77 8.71
CA VAL A 112 37.82 -10.13 7.79
C VAL A 112 37.63 -10.95 6.52
N VAL A 113 36.41 -11.46 6.33
CA VAL A 113 36.00 -12.09 5.07
C VAL A 113 35.55 -11.02 4.08
N LEU A 114 36.30 -10.89 2.99
CA LEU A 114 35.95 -9.98 1.89
C LEU A 114 34.97 -10.64 0.93
N LEU A 115 34.11 -9.82 0.33
CA LEU A 115 33.21 -10.24 -0.74
C LEU A 115 34.02 -10.70 -1.96
N THR A 116 33.58 -11.79 -2.58
CA THR A 116 34.03 -12.18 -3.92
C THR A 116 33.59 -11.13 -4.95
N GLU A 117 34.27 -11.07 -6.10
CA GLU A 117 33.91 -10.13 -7.17
C GLU A 117 32.48 -10.36 -7.70
N SER A 118 32.01 -11.61 -7.70
CA SER A 118 30.63 -11.96 -8.04
C SER A 118 29.62 -11.35 -7.06
N GLU A 119 29.87 -11.45 -5.75
CA GLU A 119 29.01 -10.90 -4.71
C GLU A 119 29.03 -9.37 -4.73
N ALA A 120 30.22 -8.77 -4.84
CA ALA A 120 30.37 -7.32 -4.99
C ALA A 120 29.64 -6.81 -6.24
N SER A 121 29.70 -7.53 -7.36
CA SER A 121 28.96 -7.19 -8.58
C SER A 121 27.45 -7.23 -8.39
N LYS A 122 26.92 -8.25 -7.71
CA LYS A 122 25.49 -8.34 -7.35
C LYS A 122 25.06 -7.16 -6.49
N LEU A 123 25.81 -6.84 -5.43
CA LEU A 123 25.50 -5.69 -4.56
C LEU A 123 25.55 -4.38 -5.33
N ARG A 124 26.58 -4.17 -6.17
CA ARG A 124 26.68 -2.95 -7.01
C ARG A 124 25.50 -2.80 -7.96
N GLY A 125 24.98 -3.90 -8.51
CA GLY A 125 23.75 -3.90 -9.31
C GLY A 125 22.55 -3.39 -8.50
N MET A 126 22.33 -3.96 -7.31
CA MET A 126 21.21 -3.57 -6.44
C MET A 126 21.25 -2.12 -5.98
N THR A 127 22.44 -1.56 -5.76
CA THR A 127 22.64 -0.19 -5.27
C THR A 127 22.75 0.85 -6.38
N ARG A 128 22.48 0.49 -7.65
CA ARG A 128 22.47 1.46 -8.75
C ARG A 128 21.37 2.50 -8.52
N LYS A 129 21.75 3.79 -8.56
CA LYS A 129 20.82 4.92 -8.36
C LYS A 129 19.63 4.88 -9.31
N THR A 130 19.85 4.51 -10.57
CA THR A 130 18.79 4.38 -11.58
C THR A 130 17.77 3.29 -11.20
N GLU A 131 18.24 2.16 -10.67
CA GLU A 131 17.36 1.09 -10.23
C GLU A 131 16.59 1.43 -8.95
N ASP A 132 17.21 2.20 -8.06
CA ASP A 132 16.57 2.73 -6.85
C ASP A 132 15.39 3.63 -7.20
N GLN A 133 15.66 4.66 -8.02
CA GLN A 133 14.66 5.63 -8.47
C GLN A 133 13.52 4.96 -9.25
N SER A 134 13.85 4.00 -10.12
CA SER A 134 12.84 3.22 -10.85
C SER A 134 11.94 2.43 -9.90
N SER A 135 12.51 1.78 -8.87
CA SER A 135 11.73 0.97 -7.92
C SER A 135 10.84 1.84 -7.03
N GLN A 136 11.35 3.00 -6.60
CA GLN A 136 10.58 4.00 -5.85
C GLN A 136 9.42 4.57 -6.68
N THR A 137 9.67 4.87 -7.96
CA THR A 137 8.62 5.35 -8.89
C THR A 137 7.52 4.30 -9.07
N ILE A 138 7.88 3.02 -9.20
CA ILE A 138 6.91 1.92 -9.28
C ILE A 138 6.10 1.82 -8.00
N TYR A 139 6.75 1.83 -6.83
CA TYR A 139 6.08 1.78 -5.52
C TYR A 139 5.04 2.92 -5.39
N ARG A 140 5.46 4.16 -5.67
CA ARG A 140 4.55 5.32 -5.61
C ARG A 140 3.39 5.18 -6.57
N GLY A 141 3.67 4.80 -7.83
CA GLY A 141 2.64 4.59 -8.84
C GLY A 141 1.59 3.55 -8.42
N ILE A 142 2.02 2.49 -7.73
CA ILE A 142 1.11 1.49 -7.14
C ILE A 142 0.24 2.15 -6.07
N ILE A 143 0.83 2.82 -5.08
CA ILE A 143 0.09 3.48 -3.99
C ILE A 143 -0.98 4.43 -4.55
N ASP A 144 -0.56 5.34 -5.44
CA ASP A 144 -1.45 6.32 -6.06
C ASP A 144 -2.60 5.68 -6.83
N ALA A 145 -2.31 4.60 -7.56
CA ALA A 145 -3.30 3.94 -8.36
C ALA A 145 -4.33 3.19 -7.49
N TYR A 146 -3.91 2.53 -6.40
CA TYR A 146 -4.84 1.88 -5.47
C TYR A 146 -5.66 2.89 -4.66
N VAL A 147 -5.08 4.03 -4.26
CA VAL A 147 -5.84 5.12 -3.61
C VAL A 147 -6.94 5.63 -4.53
N ARG A 148 -6.61 5.94 -5.80
CA ARG A 148 -7.61 6.38 -6.80
C ARG A 148 -8.67 5.32 -7.06
N LEU A 149 -8.26 4.06 -7.16
CA LEU A 149 -9.17 2.94 -7.38
C LEU A 149 -10.17 2.83 -6.23
N HIS A 150 -9.71 2.92 -4.98
CA HIS A 150 -10.58 2.80 -3.82
C HIS A 150 -11.54 3.97 -3.70
N ILE A 151 -11.08 5.21 -3.90
CA ILE A 151 -11.97 6.40 -3.87
C ILE A 151 -13.08 6.27 -4.92
N LYS A 152 -12.74 5.82 -6.13
CA LYS A 152 -13.73 5.58 -7.19
C LYS A 152 -14.71 4.46 -6.84
N TYR A 153 -14.22 3.38 -6.24
CA TYR A 153 -15.06 2.29 -5.77
C TYR A 153 -16.06 2.77 -4.70
N LEU A 154 -15.58 3.52 -3.71
CA LEU A 154 -16.42 4.07 -2.64
C LEU A 154 -17.48 5.01 -3.22
N TRP A 155 -17.11 5.89 -4.16
CA TRP A 155 -18.07 6.77 -4.83
C TRP A 155 -19.13 5.98 -5.60
N ALA A 156 -18.71 5.00 -6.40
CA ALA A 156 -19.61 4.26 -7.29
C ALA A 156 -20.44 3.17 -6.58
N THR A 157 -20.18 2.89 -5.30
CA THR A 157 -20.85 1.82 -4.54
C THR A 157 -21.74 2.44 -3.46
N PRO A 158 -23.07 2.51 -3.66
CA PRO A 158 -23.97 3.21 -2.73
C PRO A 158 -23.89 2.72 -1.29
N THR A 159 -23.74 1.40 -1.08
CA THR A 159 -23.63 0.80 0.26
C THR A 159 -22.35 1.20 1.00
N GLU A 160 -21.31 1.66 0.28
CA GLU A 160 -19.99 1.99 0.84
C GLU A 160 -19.66 3.48 0.75
N ALA A 161 -20.43 4.26 0.00
CA ALA A 161 -20.22 5.69 -0.22
C ALA A 161 -20.14 6.50 1.09
N HIS A 162 -20.86 6.08 2.13
CA HIS A 162 -20.82 6.69 3.46
C HIS A 162 -19.42 6.63 4.12
N LEU A 163 -18.54 5.70 3.71
CA LEU A 163 -17.17 5.56 4.21
C LEU A 163 -16.17 6.49 3.51
N LEU A 164 -16.57 7.16 2.42
CA LEU A 164 -15.68 8.02 1.65
C LEU A 164 -14.99 9.11 2.50
N PRO A 165 -15.67 9.87 3.38
CA PRO A 165 -15.02 10.87 4.22
C PRO A 165 -13.93 10.29 5.13
N LEU A 166 -14.15 9.09 5.68
CA LEU A 166 -13.19 8.38 6.52
C LEU A 166 -11.92 8.03 5.73
N TYR A 167 -12.09 7.49 4.53
CA TYR A 167 -10.95 7.09 3.70
C TYR A 167 -10.22 8.29 3.08
N LEU A 168 -10.90 9.40 2.80
CA LEU A 168 -10.24 10.65 2.40
C LEU A 168 -9.30 11.18 3.50
N ARG A 169 -9.71 11.13 4.78
CA ARG A 169 -8.84 11.47 5.91
C ARG A 169 -7.64 10.53 6.03
N THR A 170 -7.88 9.24 5.80
CA THR A 170 -6.83 8.22 5.82
C THR A 170 -5.81 8.44 4.70
N TYR A 171 -6.26 8.72 3.48
CA TYR A 171 -5.38 8.87 2.32
C TYR A 171 -4.71 10.23 2.24
N PHE A 172 -5.38 11.29 2.69
CA PHE A 172 -4.94 12.67 2.52
C PHE A 172 -4.80 13.39 3.87
N PRO A 173 -3.98 12.89 4.81
CA PRO A 173 -3.89 13.43 6.16
C PRO A 173 -3.39 14.90 6.19
N ALA A 174 -2.73 15.38 5.14
CA ALA A 174 -2.34 16.79 5.03
C ALA A 174 -3.51 17.76 4.82
N LEU A 175 -4.62 17.29 4.25
CA LEU A 175 -5.83 18.11 4.03
C LEU A 175 -6.76 18.13 5.25
N PHE A 176 -6.60 17.15 6.13
CA PHE A 176 -7.42 16.97 7.32
C PHE A 176 -6.49 17.00 8.53
N PRO A 177 -6.06 18.19 8.99
CA PRO A 177 -5.24 18.32 10.18
C PRO A 177 -5.96 17.61 11.33
N VAL A 178 -5.34 16.55 11.83
CA VAL A 178 -5.92 15.67 12.83
C VAL A 178 -5.86 16.37 14.19
N ASP A 179 -6.94 16.32 14.96
CA ASP A 179 -6.85 16.43 16.42
C ASP A 179 -5.89 15.33 16.92
N ALA A 180 -5.10 15.59 17.96
CA ALA A 180 -3.84 14.90 18.27
C ALA A 180 -3.81 13.35 18.40
N GLU A 181 -4.93 12.64 18.18
CA GLU A 181 -5.10 11.21 18.48
C GLU A 181 -4.87 10.27 17.29
N THR A 182 -5.03 10.68 16.03
CA THR A 182 -4.87 9.78 14.87
C THR A 182 -3.56 9.98 14.12
N SER A 183 -2.60 9.10 14.39
CA SER A 183 -1.35 9.04 13.65
C SER A 183 -1.61 8.69 12.16
N PRO A 184 -0.93 9.35 11.18
CA PRO A 184 -1.05 9.00 9.77
C PRO A 184 -0.70 7.51 9.48
N PRO A 185 -1.29 6.93 8.43
CA PRO A 185 -1.00 5.55 8.05
C PRO A 185 0.46 5.36 7.62
N LEU A 186 0.93 4.12 7.68
CA LEU A 186 2.36 3.82 7.47
C LEU A 186 2.79 4.18 6.05
N PHE A 187 1.97 3.88 5.04
CA PHE A 187 2.30 4.20 3.65
C PHE A 187 2.56 5.69 3.43
N TYR A 188 1.83 6.57 4.14
CA TYR A 188 2.02 8.02 4.07
C TYR A 188 3.26 8.47 4.84
N LYS A 189 3.49 7.91 6.04
CA LYS A 189 4.64 8.26 6.89
C LYS A 189 5.98 8.05 6.20
N ILE A 190 6.11 6.99 5.39
CA ILE A 190 7.38 6.62 4.77
C ILE A 190 7.70 7.38 3.48
N LEU A 191 6.77 8.21 2.98
CA LEU A 191 6.99 9.05 1.81
C LEU A 191 8.00 10.15 2.12
N SER A 192 8.96 10.36 1.22
CA SER A 192 9.84 11.54 1.25
C SER A 192 9.02 12.80 0.98
N LYS A 193 9.62 13.97 1.16
CA LYS A 193 8.95 15.23 0.85
C LYS A 193 8.56 15.30 -0.63
N GLU A 194 9.47 14.92 -1.51
CA GLU A 194 9.28 14.88 -2.95
C GLU A 194 8.19 13.87 -3.35
N ASP A 195 8.15 12.70 -2.69
CA ASP A 195 7.09 11.72 -2.93
C ASP A 195 5.72 12.23 -2.45
N ARG A 196 5.65 13.04 -1.39
CA ARG A 196 4.40 13.67 -0.96
C ARG A 196 3.92 14.72 -1.94
N GLU A 197 4.82 15.57 -2.45
CA GLU A 197 4.48 16.57 -3.47
C GLU A 197 3.94 15.90 -4.76
N GLU A 198 4.47 14.74 -5.12
CA GLU A 198 3.92 13.95 -6.23
C GLU A 198 2.58 13.31 -5.87
N HIS A 199 2.45 12.79 -4.64
CA HIS A 199 1.18 12.25 -4.13
C HIS A 199 0.07 13.32 -4.11
N ASP A 200 0.40 14.59 -3.89
CA ASP A 200 -0.55 15.71 -3.96
C ASP A 200 -1.17 15.90 -5.37
N LYS A 201 -0.51 15.41 -6.43
CA LYS A 201 -1.16 15.32 -7.76
C LYS A 201 -2.28 14.28 -7.78
N THR A 202 -2.06 13.15 -7.11
CA THR A 202 -3.11 12.14 -6.92
C THR A 202 -4.28 12.69 -6.12
N VAL A 203 -4.00 13.47 -5.07
CA VAL A 203 -5.02 14.20 -4.29
C VAL A 203 -5.86 15.08 -5.22
N ARG A 204 -5.21 15.93 -6.02
CA ARG A 204 -5.89 16.81 -6.98
C ARG A 204 -6.76 16.05 -7.98
N HIS A 205 -6.24 14.97 -8.57
CA HIS A 205 -7.03 14.14 -9.48
C HIS A 205 -8.26 13.51 -8.80
N CYS A 206 -8.16 13.15 -7.52
CA CYS A 206 -9.31 12.62 -6.78
C CYS A 206 -10.34 13.72 -6.50
N ILE A 207 -9.90 14.92 -6.12
CA ILE A 207 -10.77 16.08 -5.91
C ILE A 207 -11.48 16.45 -7.23
N GLU A 208 -10.73 16.59 -8.32
CA GLU A 208 -11.28 16.88 -9.65
C GLU A 208 -12.31 15.84 -10.08
N PHE A 209 -12.03 14.55 -9.86
CA PHE A 209 -12.98 13.48 -10.12
C PHE A 209 -14.27 13.65 -9.31
N MET A 210 -14.18 13.84 -7.99
CA MET A 210 -15.36 13.99 -7.12
C MET A 210 -16.17 15.24 -7.47
N SER A 211 -15.51 16.36 -7.75
CA SER A 211 -16.19 17.59 -8.19
C SER A 211 -16.92 17.39 -9.52
N THR A 212 -16.25 16.78 -10.50
CA THR A 212 -16.88 16.49 -11.81
C THR A 212 -18.06 15.53 -11.66
N ALA A 213 -17.94 14.50 -10.82
CA ALA A 213 -19.01 13.55 -10.57
C ALA A 213 -20.21 14.23 -9.89
N LYS A 214 -19.96 15.06 -8.88
CA LYS A 214 -20.98 15.88 -8.23
C LYS A 214 -21.70 16.81 -9.21
N ASP A 215 -20.96 17.57 -10.02
CA ASP A 215 -21.55 18.50 -10.98
C ASP A 215 -22.44 17.77 -12.01
N TRP A 216 -22.01 16.56 -12.42
CA TRP A 216 -22.81 15.70 -13.29
C TRP A 216 -24.08 15.21 -12.60
N GLU A 217 -24.01 14.74 -11.34
CA GLU A 217 -25.18 14.32 -10.56
C GLU A 217 -26.17 15.47 -10.35
N GLU A 218 -25.69 16.67 -9.99
CA GLU A 218 -26.51 17.88 -9.83
C GLU A 218 -27.18 18.28 -11.16
N ALA A 219 -26.47 18.18 -12.28
CA ALA A 219 -27.05 18.44 -13.60
C ALA A 219 -28.12 17.41 -13.98
N GLN A 220 -27.92 16.13 -13.65
CA GLN A 220 -28.93 15.09 -13.86
C GLN A 220 -30.18 15.36 -13.01
N LEU A 221 -30.00 15.66 -11.72
CA LEU A 221 -31.07 16.07 -10.79
C LEU A 221 -31.83 17.31 -11.28
N ALA A 222 -31.12 18.31 -11.81
CA ALA A 222 -31.74 19.51 -12.35
C ALA A 222 -32.51 19.25 -13.67
N SER A 223 -32.13 18.20 -14.42
CA SER A 223 -32.72 17.85 -15.71
C SER A 223 -33.91 16.88 -15.63
N LYS A 224 -34.04 16.12 -14.53
CA LYS A 224 -35.13 15.16 -14.27
C LYS A 224 -36.02 15.63 -13.12
N ALA A 225 -37.32 15.79 -13.40
CA ALA A 225 -38.36 15.79 -12.38
C ALA A 225 -38.44 14.38 -11.77
N GLU A 226 -38.16 14.26 -10.47
CA GLU A 226 -38.11 13.01 -9.68
C GLU A 226 -37.07 11.98 -10.18
N ILE A 227 -35.88 11.98 -9.58
CA ILE A 227 -35.00 10.81 -9.58
C ILE A 227 -35.60 9.81 -8.59
N ASP A 228 -36.08 8.67 -9.09
CA ASP A 228 -36.53 7.55 -8.27
C ASP A 228 -35.32 6.73 -7.79
N VAL A 229 -35.39 6.13 -6.61
CA VAL A 229 -34.31 5.29 -6.05
C VAL A 229 -34.01 4.10 -6.98
N ASP A 230 -35.01 3.67 -7.75
CA ASP A 230 -34.92 2.62 -8.76
C ASP A 230 -33.97 2.97 -9.93
N ASP A 231 -33.66 4.25 -10.18
CA ASP A 231 -32.67 4.67 -11.20
C ASP A 231 -31.22 4.29 -10.79
N TYR A 232 -30.95 4.11 -9.49
CA TYR A 232 -29.64 3.64 -8.99
C TYR A 232 -29.54 2.11 -8.93
N GLU A 233 -30.67 1.40 -9.00
CA GLU A 233 -30.74 -0.05 -9.19
C GLU A 233 -30.84 -0.46 -10.67
N ASP A 234 -30.82 0.52 -11.60
CA ASP A 234 -30.85 0.28 -13.04
C ASP A 234 -29.70 -0.65 -13.45
N ALA A 235 -30.06 -1.78 -14.07
CA ALA A 235 -29.13 -2.74 -14.63
C ALA A 235 -28.15 -2.08 -15.62
N ALA A 236 -28.52 -0.99 -16.28
CA ALA A 236 -27.63 -0.22 -17.14
C ALA A 236 -26.58 0.58 -16.35
N PHE A 237 -26.94 1.15 -15.19
CA PHE A 237 -25.99 1.85 -14.31
C PHE A 237 -25.05 0.88 -13.60
N GLN A 238 -25.57 -0.27 -13.14
CA GLN A 238 -24.73 -1.35 -12.62
C GLN A 238 -23.80 -1.91 -13.71
N ALA A 239 -24.30 -2.14 -14.93
CA ALA A 239 -23.46 -2.58 -16.04
C ALA A 239 -22.40 -1.53 -16.43
N LEU A 240 -22.68 -0.23 -16.35
CA LEU A 240 -21.71 0.83 -16.58
C LEU A 240 -20.63 0.87 -15.48
N THR A 241 -21.03 0.69 -14.23
CA THR A 241 -20.13 0.59 -13.07
C THR A 241 -19.23 -0.63 -13.20
N ASP A 242 -19.81 -1.78 -13.53
CA ASP A 242 -19.09 -3.03 -13.78
C ASP A 242 -18.17 -2.91 -14.99
N ASP A 243 -18.59 -2.26 -16.07
CA ASP A 243 -17.79 -2.04 -17.28
C ASP A 243 -16.61 -1.07 -17.02
N TYR A 244 -16.84 -0.03 -16.22
CA TYR A 244 -15.79 0.89 -15.76
C TYR A 244 -14.76 0.17 -14.87
N ILE A 245 -15.23 -0.68 -13.95
CA ILE A 245 -14.37 -1.53 -13.10
C ILE A 245 -13.61 -2.55 -13.95
N LYS A 246 -14.25 -3.13 -14.98
CA LYS A 246 -13.68 -4.13 -15.88
C LYS A 246 -12.61 -3.54 -16.81
N HIS A 247 -12.82 -2.35 -17.38
CA HIS A 247 -11.84 -1.68 -18.24
C HIS A 247 -10.68 -1.03 -17.48
N ARG A 248 -10.79 -0.89 -16.16
CA ARG A 248 -9.68 -0.62 -15.23
C ARG A 248 -9.42 -1.81 -14.30
N SER A 249 -9.52 -3.03 -14.85
CA SER A 249 -9.54 -4.27 -14.08
C SER A 249 -8.43 -4.31 -13.01
N PRO A 250 -8.78 -4.68 -11.76
CA PRO A 250 -7.81 -4.97 -10.70
C PRO A 250 -6.66 -5.88 -11.14
N GLU A 251 -6.88 -6.75 -12.13
CA GLU A 251 -5.87 -7.66 -12.68
C GLU A 251 -4.71 -6.89 -13.36
N TYR A 252 -5.00 -5.75 -14.00
CA TYR A 252 -3.97 -4.86 -14.54
C TYR A 252 -3.15 -4.17 -13.44
N MET A 253 -3.75 -3.96 -12.27
CA MET A 253 -3.12 -3.35 -11.10
C MET A 253 -2.27 -4.35 -10.30
N MET A 254 -2.62 -5.64 -10.35
CA MET A 254 -1.90 -6.72 -9.69
C MET A 254 -0.53 -6.96 -10.30
N LYS A 255 -0.38 -6.86 -11.63
CA LYS A 255 0.89 -7.13 -12.31
C LYS A 255 2.04 -6.22 -11.83
N PRO A 256 1.88 -4.88 -11.74
CA PRO A 256 2.87 -4.00 -11.12
C PRO A 256 3.24 -4.41 -9.69
N VAL A 257 2.25 -4.79 -8.86
CA VAL A 257 2.48 -5.25 -7.49
C VAL A 257 3.32 -6.52 -7.48
N SER A 258 2.91 -7.57 -8.21
CA SER A 258 3.62 -8.84 -8.28
C SER A 258 5.05 -8.68 -8.79
N LEU A 259 5.28 -7.81 -9.78
CA LEU A 259 6.63 -7.51 -10.28
C LEU A 259 7.49 -6.81 -9.23
N TYR A 260 6.92 -5.82 -8.53
CA TYR A 260 7.61 -5.11 -7.46
C TYR A 260 7.95 -6.07 -6.30
N LEU A 261 6.99 -6.87 -5.84
CA LEU A 261 7.18 -7.89 -4.79
C LEU A 261 8.26 -8.90 -5.16
N LYS A 262 8.20 -9.46 -6.37
CA LYS A 262 9.22 -10.40 -6.87
C LYS A 262 10.61 -9.77 -6.87
N LYS A 263 10.73 -8.51 -7.28
CA LYS A 263 12.00 -7.78 -7.30
C LYS A 263 12.56 -7.57 -5.89
N VAL A 264 11.73 -7.11 -4.94
CA VAL A 264 12.16 -6.90 -3.55
C VAL A 264 12.56 -8.22 -2.89
N LYS A 265 11.74 -9.27 -3.05
CA LYS A 265 12.02 -10.62 -2.53
C LYS A 265 13.36 -11.16 -3.05
N SER A 266 13.58 -11.09 -4.36
CA SER A 266 14.83 -11.55 -4.99
C SER A 266 16.07 -10.80 -4.48
N ARG A 267 15.96 -9.49 -4.22
CA ARG A 267 17.06 -8.70 -3.63
C ARG A 267 17.36 -9.09 -2.19
N VAL A 268 16.32 -9.32 -1.40
CA VAL A 268 16.46 -9.77 0.00
C VAL A 268 17.10 -11.16 0.05
N GLU A 269 16.62 -12.10 -0.76
CA GLU A 269 17.20 -13.44 -0.88
C GLU A 269 18.66 -13.40 -1.34
N SER A 270 18.98 -12.54 -2.30
CA SER A 270 20.35 -12.36 -2.77
C SER A 270 21.25 -11.79 -1.67
N LEU A 271 20.76 -10.84 -0.86
CA LEU A 271 21.53 -10.29 0.25
C LEU A 271 21.76 -11.35 1.33
N VAL A 272 20.72 -12.08 1.73
CA VAL A 272 20.82 -13.17 2.71
C VAL A 272 21.83 -14.22 2.23
N SER A 273 21.77 -14.62 0.96
CA SER A 273 22.69 -15.61 0.39
C SER A 273 24.16 -15.18 0.38
N ILE A 274 24.45 -13.88 0.41
CA ILE A 274 25.83 -13.35 0.46
C ILE A 274 26.38 -13.36 1.89
N PHE A 275 25.51 -13.27 2.90
CA PHE A 275 25.89 -13.12 4.31
C PHE A 275 25.46 -14.29 5.20
N SER A 276 25.09 -15.43 4.61
CA SER A 276 24.79 -16.69 5.31
C SER A 276 25.98 -17.62 5.23
#